data_AF-A0A7X1SR54-F1
#
_entry.id   AF-A0A7X1SR54-F1
#
_cell.length_a   1.000
_cell.length_b   1.000
_cell.length_c   1.000
_cell.angle_alpha   90.00
_cell.angle_beta   90.00
_cell.angle_gamma   90.00
#
_symmetry.space_group_name_H-M   'P 1'
#
loop_
_entity.id
_entity.type
_entity.pdbx_description
1 polymer ?
#
loop_
_entity_poly.entity_id
_entity_poly.type
_entity_poly.pdbx_seq_one_letter_code
_entity_poly.pdbx_strand_id
1 'polypeptide(L)'
;MTKLPQTLDNRHWVAKVSAAILAGGGMTFAIMALLGRLIGANGDPRSLSAQALMWLTAVLWVLVLGSCFLFPTGRRAWAVLGGGCVALWGLFLLLRALS
;
A
#
# COMPACT_ATOMS: atom_id res chain seq x y z
N MET A 1 26.15 -6.96 25.88
CA MET A 1 24.73 -7.25 25.54
C MET A 1 24.65 -7.51 24.04
N THR A 2 24.79 -8.77 23.64
CA THR A 2 24.56 -9.22 22.26
C THR A 2 23.07 -9.05 21.94
N LYS A 3 22.74 -8.17 20.97
CA LYS A 3 21.36 -8.07 20.47
C LYS A 3 20.99 -9.42 19.85
N LEU A 4 20.15 -10.19 20.55
CA LEU A 4 19.53 -11.38 19.97
C LEU A 4 18.88 -10.98 18.63
N PRO A 5 18.98 -11.80 17.58
CA PRO A 5 18.34 -11.51 16.30
C PRO A 5 16.86 -11.23 16.56
N GLN A 6 16.36 -10.09 16.06
CA GLN A 6 14.95 -9.75 16.23
C GLN A 6 14.11 -10.79 15.48
N THR A 7 13.54 -11.73 16.24
CA THR A 7 12.65 -12.75 15.72
C THR A 7 11.34 -12.12 15.27
N LEU A 8 10.70 -12.75 14.28
CA LEU A 8 9.34 -12.41 13.88
C LEU A 8 8.41 -12.73 15.04
N ASP A 9 8.00 -11.68 15.77
CA ASP A 9 7.10 -11.78 16.91
C ASP A 9 5.75 -11.11 16.59
N ASN A 10 4.65 -11.78 16.96
CA ASN A 10 3.27 -11.34 16.76
C ASN A 10 2.71 -10.51 17.92
N ARG A 11 3.49 -10.22 18.97
CA ARG A 11 3.08 -9.30 20.05
C ARG A 11 2.52 -7.95 19.56
N HIS A 12 2.98 -7.46 18.41
CA HIS A 12 2.58 -6.17 17.84
C HIS A 12 1.56 -6.29 16.70
N TRP A 13 0.78 -7.37 16.63
CA TRP A 13 -0.11 -7.65 15.51
C TRP A 13 -1.10 -6.51 15.22
N VAL A 14 -1.71 -5.89 16.24
CA VAL A 14 -2.64 -4.76 16.07
C VAL A 14 -1.98 -3.59 15.36
N ALA A 15 -0.74 -3.26 15.74
CA ALA A 15 0.01 -2.17 15.13
C ALA A 15 0.41 -2.49 13.67
N LYS A 16 0.73 -3.75 13.36
CA LYS A 16 1.06 -4.19 12.00
C LYS A 16 -0.16 -4.19 11.08
N VAL A 17 -1.28 -4.73 11.58
CA VAL A 17 -2.55 -4.80 10.84
C VAL A 17 -3.11 -3.40 10.61
N SER A 18 -3.10 -2.53 11.62
CA SER A 18 -3.54 -1.12 11.44
C SER A 18 -2.69 -0.37 10.42
N ALA A 19 -1.37 -0.60 10.39
CA ALA A 19 -0.50 -0.05 9.36
C ALA A 19 -0.91 -0.54 7.96
N ALA A 20 -1.20 -1.83 7.80
CA ALA A 20 -1.60 -2.40 6.51
C ALA A 20 -3.01 -2.00 6.07
N ILE A 21 -3.95 -1.82 7.00
CA ILE A 21 -5.28 -1.31 6.70
C ILE A 21 -5.19 0.15 6.25
N LEU A 22 -4.59 1.02 7.06
CA LEU A 22 -4.60 2.46 6.82
C LEU A 22 -3.55 2.87 5.78
N ALA A 23 -2.26 2.66 6.08
CA ALA A 23 -1.18 3.06 5.18
C ALA A 23 -1.11 2.13 3.96
N GLY A 24 -1.25 0.81 4.15
CA GLY A 24 -1.26 -0.15 3.06
C GLY A 24 -2.47 0.01 2.12
N GLY A 25 -3.66 0.30 2.65
CA GLY A 25 -4.84 0.63 1.85
C GLY A 25 -4.63 1.91 1.04
N GLY A 26 -4.19 2.99 1.69
CA GLY A 26 -3.87 4.25 1.01
C GLY A 26 -2.80 4.10 -0.07
N MET A 27 -1.77 3.30 0.18
CA MET A 27 -0.71 2.97 -0.78
C MET A 27 -1.26 2.22 -1.99
N THR A 28 -2.16 1.26 -1.77
CA THR A 28 -2.79 0.48 -2.83
C THR A 28 -3.61 1.39 -3.75
N PHE A 29 -4.39 2.33 -3.20
CA PHE A 29 -5.09 3.33 -4.00
C PHE A 29 -4.15 4.24 -4.79
N ALA A 30 -3.02 4.66 -4.21
CA ALA A 30 -2.02 5.46 -4.93
C ALA A 30 -1.46 4.71 -6.14
N ILE A 31 -1.17 3.42 -6.00
CA ILE A 31 -0.72 2.56 -7.11
C ILE A 31 -1.80 2.49 -8.20
N MET A 32 -3.06 2.30 -7.83
CA MET A 32 -4.16 2.22 -8.80
C MET A 32 -4.41 3.57 -9.50
N ALA A 33 -4.21 4.68 -8.82
CA ALA A 33 -4.27 6.02 -9.42
C ALA A 33 -3.16 6.23 -10.47
N LEU A 34 -1.93 5.78 -10.16
CA LEU A 34 -0.81 5.80 -11.10
C LEU A 34 -1.07 4.87 -12.30
N LEU A 35 -1.50 3.63 -12.05
CA LEU A 35 -1.82 2.66 -13.11
C LEU A 35 -2.96 3.13 -13.99
N GLY A 36 -4.05 3.65 -13.40
CA GLY A 36 -5.18 4.20 -14.13
C GLY A 36 -4.78 5.29 -15.10
N ARG A 37 -3.82 6.12 -14.70
CA ARG A 37 -3.24 7.13 -15.59
C ARG A 37 -2.42 6.51 -16.73
N LEU A 38 -1.58 5.51 -16.44
CA LEU A 38 -0.75 4.85 -17.45
C LEU A 38 -1.59 4.14 -18.52
N ILE A 39 -2.73 3.56 -18.14
CA ILE A 39 -3.63 2.86 -19.07
C ILE A 39 -4.73 3.75 -19.66
N GLY A 40 -4.71 5.06 -19.37
CA GLY A 40 -5.71 6.00 -19.87
C GLY A 40 -7.13 5.71 -19.39
N ALA A 41 -7.30 5.21 -18.16
CA ALA A 41 -8.61 4.98 -17.58
C ALA A 41 -9.38 6.31 -17.47
N ASN A 42 -10.54 6.36 -18.11
CA ASN A 42 -11.40 7.54 -18.25
C ASN A 42 -12.35 7.76 -17.06
N GLY A 43 -12.22 6.96 -16.01
CA GLY A 43 -13.02 7.07 -14.79
C GLY A 43 -14.46 6.56 -14.91
N ASP A 44 -14.85 6.01 -16.07
CA ASP A 44 -16.15 5.35 -16.23
C ASP A 44 -16.15 4.02 -15.45
N PRO A 45 -16.97 3.86 -14.39
CA PRO A 45 -17.02 2.65 -13.58
C PRO A 45 -17.42 1.40 -14.36
N ARG A 46 -18.13 1.56 -15.50
CA ARG A 46 -18.54 0.44 -16.35
C ARG A 46 -17.44 0.00 -17.31
N SER A 47 -16.40 0.81 -17.51
CA SER A 47 -15.28 0.45 -18.37
C SER A 47 -14.54 -0.78 -17.86
N LEU A 48 -14.02 -1.58 -18.79
CA LEU A 48 -13.22 -2.77 -18.46
C LEU A 48 -11.98 -2.40 -17.64
N SER A 49 -11.35 -1.27 -17.92
CA SER A 49 -10.18 -0.78 -17.21
C SER A 49 -10.50 -0.40 -15.77
N ALA A 50 -11.63 0.26 -15.50
CA ALA A 50 -12.07 0.58 -14.14
C ALA A 50 -12.37 -0.68 -13.32
N GLN A 51 -13.07 -1.66 -13.92
CA GLN A 51 -13.35 -2.94 -13.25
C GLN A 51 -12.06 -3.72 -12.97
N ALA A 52 -11.13 -3.76 -13.92
CA ALA A 52 -9.82 -4.39 -13.73
C ALA A 52 -9.02 -3.75 -12.60
N LEU A 53 -8.95 -2.42 -12.54
CA LEU A 53 -8.29 -1.69 -11.45
C LEU A 53 -8.97 -1.96 -10.11
N MET A 54 -10.30 -1.99 -10.05
CA MET A 54 -11.06 -2.28 -8.83
C MET A 54 -10.69 -3.66 -8.26
N TRP A 55 -10.71 -4.71 -9.09
CA TRP A 55 -10.34 -6.06 -8.65
C TRP A 55 -8.86 -6.16 -8.27
N LEU A 56 -7.98 -5.52 -9.03
CA LEU A 56 -6.55 -5.48 -8.71
C LEU A 56 -6.28 -4.75 -7.38
N THR A 57 -7.06 -3.72 -7.07
CA THR A 57 -7.02 -3.02 -5.78
C THR A 57 -7.23 -3.99 -4.63
N ALA A 58 -8.29 -4.80 -4.69
CA ALA A 58 -8.63 -5.77 -3.64
C ALA A 58 -7.54 -6.83 -3.48
N VAL A 59 -7.05 -7.40 -4.59
CA VAL A 59 -5.98 -8.42 -4.58
C VAL A 59 -4.70 -7.85 -3.97
N LEU A 60 -4.27 -6.67 -4.42
CA LEU A 60 -3.06 -6.04 -3.92
C LEU A 60 -3.19 -5.68 -2.44
N TRP A 61 -4.34 -5.20 -2.01
CA TRP A 61 -4.55 -4.83 -0.62
C TRP A 61 -4.51 -6.05 0.32
N VAL A 62 -5.08 -7.19 -0.09
CA VAL A 62 -4.98 -8.46 0.66
C VAL A 62 -3.53 -8.94 0.74
N LEU A 63 -2.76 -8.82 -0.34
CA LEU A 63 -1.32 -9.14 -0.31
C LEU A 63 -0.56 -8.24 0.68
N VAL A 64 -0.87 -6.94 0.71
CA VAL A 64 -0.27 -6.00 1.66
C VAL A 64 -0.65 -6.37 3.10
N LEU A 65 -1.92 -6.72 3.36
CA LEU A 65 -2.39 -7.22 4.66
C LEU A 65 -1.65 -8.49 5.09
N GLY A 66 -1.47 -9.47 4.20
CA GLY A 66 -0.71 -10.68 4.49
C GLY A 66 0.78 -10.40 4.77
N SER A 67 1.38 -9.50 3.98
CA SER A 67 2.79 -9.13 4.12
C SER A 67 3.11 -8.38 5.42
N CYS A 68 2.11 -7.81 6.10
CA CYS A 68 2.34 -7.03 7.31
C CYS A 68 2.96 -7.84 8.45
N PHE A 69 2.76 -9.17 8.45
CA PHE A 69 3.34 -10.08 9.43
C PHE A 69 4.85 -10.34 9.19
N LEU A 70 5.37 -10.05 8.00
CA LEU A 70 6.80 -10.12 7.69
C LEU A 70 7.61 -9.00 8.39
N PHE A 71 6.94 -7.98 8.93
CA PHE A 71 7.63 -6.93 9.69
C PHE A 71 7.91 -7.39 11.12
N PRO A 72 9.15 -7.22 11.64
CA PRO A 72 9.48 -7.58 13.02
C PRO A 72 8.72 -6.77 14.08
N THR A 73 8.36 -5.52 13.78
CA THR A 73 7.68 -4.61 14.72
C THR A 73 6.62 -3.76 14.01
N GLY A 74 5.62 -3.30 14.76
CA GLY A 74 4.60 -2.38 14.23
C GLY A 74 5.17 -1.04 13.74
N ARG A 75 6.22 -0.52 14.40
CA ARG A 75 6.90 0.71 13.96
C ARG A 75 7.56 0.56 12.59
N ARG A 76 8.20 -0.59 12.33
CA ARG A 76 8.78 -0.87 11.00
C ARG A 76 7.69 -1.02 9.93
N ALA A 77 6.58 -1.66 10.26
CA ALA A 77 5.43 -1.77 9.35
C ALA A 77 4.91 -0.37 8.96
N TRP A 78 4.71 0.51 9.94
CA TRP A 78 4.30 1.90 9.70
C TRP A 78 5.34 2.70 8.91
N ALA A 79 6.63 2.57 9.21
CA ALA A 79 7.66 3.29 8.49
C ALA A 79 7.72 2.88 7.00
N VAL A 80 7.62 1.58 6.71
CA VAL A 80 7.68 1.06 5.33
C VAL A 80 6.38 1.35 4.58
N LEU A 81 5.23 0.95 5.13
CA LEU A 81 3.94 1.12 4.46
C LEU A 81 3.51 2.60 4.40
N GLY A 82 3.74 3.33 5.49
CA GLY A 82 3.48 4.77 5.54
C GLY A 82 4.42 5.55 4.64
N GLY A 83 5.72 5.25 4.67
CA GLY A 83 6.70 5.86 3.76
C GLY A 83 6.38 5.58 2.29
N GLY A 84 6.04 4.33 1.96
CA GLY A 84 5.60 3.94 0.61
C GLY A 84 4.32 4.65 0.17
N CYS A 85 3.32 4.76 1.07
CA CYS A 85 2.09 5.49 0.81
C CYS A 85 2.35 6.96 0.47
N VAL A 86 3.14 7.66 1.30
CA VAL A 86 3.51 9.07 1.08
C VAL A 86 4.30 9.23 -0.22
N ALA A 87 5.26 8.35 -0.49
CA ALA A 87 6.08 8.43 -1.69
C ALA A 87 5.24 8.25 -2.98
N LEU A 88 4.33 7.29 -3.00
CA LEU A 88 3.47 7.03 -4.18
C LEU A 88 2.45 8.13 -4.41
N TRP A 89 1.85 8.66 -3.35
CA TRP A 89 0.99 9.84 -3.46
C TRP A 89 1.77 11.07 -3.91
N GLY A 90 2.97 11.29 -3.36
CA GLY A 90 3.87 12.36 -3.79
C GLY A 90 4.20 12.26 -5.27
N LEU A 91 4.56 11.07 -5.75
CA LEU A 91 4.79 10.81 -7.18
C LEU A 91 3.54 11.08 -8.02
N PHE A 92 2.37 10.60 -7.59
CA PHE A 92 1.11 10.85 -8.30
C PHE A 92 0.80 12.34 -8.42
N LEU A 93 0.95 13.09 -7.34
CA LEU A 93 0.73 14.54 -7.31
C LEU A 93 1.75 15.29 -8.18
N LEU A 94 3.03 14.89 -8.14
CA LEU A 94 4.07 15.46 -9.01
C LEU A 94 3.76 15.23 -10.48
N LEU A 95 3.43 13.98 -10.86
CA LEU A 95 3.04 13.69 -12.24
C LEU A 95 1.80 14.49 -12.64
N ARG A 96 0.82 14.66 -11.73
CA ARG A 96 -0.39 15.43 -11.99
C ARG A 96 -0.10 16.92 -12.16
N ALA A 97 0.89 17.46 -11.46
CA ALA A 97 1.31 18.85 -11.58
C ALA A 97 2.08 19.13 -12.88
N LEU A 98 2.74 18.12 -13.46
CA LEU A 98 3.57 18.25 -14.66
C LEU A 98 2.82 18.03 -15.99
N SER A 99 1.57 17.55 -15.95
CA SER A 99 0.74 17.26 -17.12
C SER A 99 -0.39 18.26 -17.29
#